data_AF-A0AAD5L8R3-F1
#
_entry.id   AF-A0AAD5L8R3-F1
#
_cell.length_a   1.000
_cell.length_b   1.000
_cell.length_c   1.000
_cell.angle_alpha   90.00
_cell.angle_beta   90.00
_cell.angle_gamma   90.00
#
_symmetry.space_group_name_H-M   'P 1'
#
loop_
_entity.id
_entity.type
_entity.pdbx_description
1 polymer ?
#
loop_
_entity_poly.entity_id
_entity_poly.type
_entity_poly.pdbx_seq_one_letter_code
_entity_poly.pdbx_strand_id
1 'polypeptide(L)'
;MLTAHRGDPTPRSEWPLELVGTSADDAAEEARRRSHYRRGSILLKHLEDKKAAGKATEKDMKFFEMVKSHFDSNIMESRTVISLSVFQTGSNPMDDPFAVIHMPVEIQQGFRRKLFAIFSIQLLVVVTLICFLSYVNAIQKLYEGVFDKWHFVLVAFLVMVVALLWLYVVKYRFPLNFFVLAIYTATQSVFFSAFDFFFDTRASIFVFGFLFCIMTLTTLLCTKIAKRSFDASQPTTLISYPMALLISFFIAFVGSLFIYFFSMDEFVSPLQYSASLAAMLLLVMWFAYDASCMNERLSPDEYMQGMVFFYTDMVLFLLFLSIIFVACFACEGDCACYGTADIAPIGKYGTPRHEYLQQLVSEFQRTPHHLRQEEILANLANFAYDPINYGALRELRIMELFLDCVADAHSIHVLEDPKLQDGMQETWDHDHIARIVLKYIRDQSIDAVFTFDDYGVSGHPNHIAVHHGVAKAVREHYRQCDEGRRPVRGWMLESTNILRKYIGLLDALVHFPSPNNAAERMFVFLVRPWYNYHAMALHQSQFVWYRRLFVVFSRYTFINTLLPIPITANEKEKHE
;
A
#
# COMPACT_ATOMS: atom_id res chain seq x y z
N MET A 1 -18.09 -2.96 70.50
CA MET A 1 -17.77 -1.79 69.66
C MET A 1 -18.25 -2.10 68.24
N LEU A 2 -19.56 -2.08 67.97
CA LEU A 2 -20.36 -0.93 67.50
C LEU A 2 -19.74 -0.28 66.24
N THR A 3 -19.99 -0.87 65.06
CA THR A 3 -21.04 -0.51 64.06
C THR A 3 -20.78 0.78 63.31
N ALA A 4 -20.40 0.64 62.03
CA ALA A 4 -20.41 1.70 61.03
C ALA A 4 -21.81 1.83 60.40
N HIS A 5 -22.35 3.03 60.35
CA HIS A 5 -23.46 3.37 59.45
C HIS A 5 -23.27 4.78 58.85
N ARG A 6 -23.69 4.84 57.59
CA ARG A 6 -23.58 5.90 56.57
C ARG A 6 -24.14 7.27 57.01
N GLY A 7 -23.53 8.33 56.46
CA GLY A 7 -24.12 9.66 56.33
C GLY A 7 -23.63 10.33 55.04
N ASP A 8 -24.57 10.80 54.23
CA ASP A 8 -24.44 11.47 52.93
C ASP A 8 -23.47 12.68 52.91
N PRO A 9 -22.84 13.00 51.76
CA PRO A 9 -22.17 14.28 51.55
C PRO A 9 -23.13 15.30 50.91
N THR A 10 -23.49 16.33 51.66
CA THR A 10 -23.98 17.61 51.12
C THR A 10 -22.80 18.50 50.70
N PRO A 11 -22.96 19.36 49.68
CA PRO A 11 -21.86 20.00 48.98
C PRO A 11 -21.29 21.20 49.76
N ARG A 12 -19.96 21.23 49.93
CA ARG A 12 -19.25 22.37 50.52
C ARG A 12 -18.80 23.36 49.44
N SER A 13 -19.38 24.55 49.53
CA SER A 13 -18.80 25.89 49.40
C SER A 13 -17.69 26.12 48.36
N GLU A 14 -18.07 26.91 47.36
CA GLU A 14 -17.25 27.69 46.44
C GLU A 14 -16.08 28.40 47.13
N TRP A 15 -14.91 28.34 46.50
CA TRP A 15 -13.84 29.32 46.65
C TRP A 15 -13.77 30.15 45.37
N PRO A 16 -13.63 31.48 45.45
CA PRO A 16 -13.64 32.35 44.28
C PRO A 16 -12.31 32.23 43.55
N LEU A 17 -12.31 31.61 42.36
CA LEU A 17 -11.23 31.81 41.40
C LEU A 17 -11.45 33.16 40.73
N GLU A 18 -10.68 34.15 41.16
CA GLU A 18 -10.49 35.41 40.45
C GLU A 18 -10.16 35.10 38.98
N LEU A 19 -11.06 35.54 38.10
CA LEU A 19 -10.79 35.66 36.68
C LEU A 19 -9.62 36.63 36.53
N VAL A 20 -8.43 36.10 36.26
CA VAL A 20 -7.34 36.88 35.66
C VAL A 20 -7.91 37.42 34.36
N GLY A 21 -8.27 38.70 34.37
CA GLY A 21 -8.75 39.41 33.20
C GLY A 21 -7.66 39.36 32.13
N THR A 22 -7.87 38.52 31.11
CA THR A 22 -7.18 38.68 29.83
C THR A 22 -7.43 40.11 29.37
N SER A 23 -6.37 40.90 29.21
CA SER A 23 -6.53 42.27 28.71
C SER A 23 -7.23 42.23 27.34
N ALA A 24 -7.97 43.29 26.99
CA ALA A 24 -8.62 43.35 25.68
C ALA A 24 -7.61 43.18 24.53
N ASP A 25 -6.36 43.59 24.75
CA ASP A 25 -5.25 43.40 23.82
C ASP A 25 -4.75 41.96 23.79
N ASP A 26 -4.66 41.24 24.91
CA ASP A 26 -4.33 39.80 24.93
C ASP A 26 -5.44 38.97 24.30
N ALA A 27 -6.71 39.32 24.54
CA ALA A 27 -7.85 38.67 23.90
C ALA A 27 -7.91 38.99 22.40
N ALA A 28 -7.56 40.21 21.99
CA ALA A 28 -7.46 40.62 20.59
C ALA A 28 -6.24 40.00 19.89
N GLU A 29 -5.13 39.80 20.60
CA GLU A 29 -3.92 39.16 20.09
C GLU A 29 -4.10 37.63 20.01
N GLU A 30 -4.73 37.01 21.00
CA GLU A 30 -5.19 35.61 20.99
C GLU A 30 -6.23 35.40 19.87
N ALA A 31 -7.17 36.34 19.67
CA ALA A 31 -8.12 36.32 18.55
C ALA A 31 -7.43 36.53 17.19
N ARG A 32 -6.40 37.39 17.09
CA ARG A 32 -5.57 37.55 15.88
C ARG A 32 -4.78 36.27 15.57
N ARG A 33 -4.16 35.65 16.58
CA ARG A 33 -3.46 34.35 16.46
C ARG A 33 -4.42 33.23 16.02
N ARG A 34 -5.66 33.24 16.50
CA ARG A 34 -6.73 32.29 16.14
C ARG A 34 -7.50 32.65 14.85
N SER A 35 -7.29 33.85 14.29
CA SER A 35 -7.94 34.30 13.05
C SER A 35 -7.37 33.60 11.81
N HIS A 36 -6.12 33.15 11.88
CA HIS A 36 -5.48 32.40 10.82
C HIS A 36 -5.86 30.92 11.00
N TYR A 37 -6.72 30.38 10.13
CA TYR A 37 -7.19 28.97 10.12
C TYR A 37 -8.36 28.58 11.05
N ARG A 38 -9.35 29.45 11.25
CA ARG A 38 -10.66 29.02 11.75
C ARG A 38 -11.63 28.82 10.58
N ARG A 39 -12.16 27.61 10.42
CA ARG A 39 -13.06 27.24 9.31
C ARG A 39 -14.21 28.24 9.19
N GLY A 40 -14.38 28.82 7.99
CA GLY A 40 -15.43 29.79 7.71
C GLY A 40 -15.08 31.25 8.04
N SER A 41 -13.89 31.54 8.55
CA SER A 41 -13.48 32.91 8.92
C SER A 41 -13.35 33.84 7.70
N ILE A 42 -12.82 33.34 6.57
CA ILE A 42 -12.76 34.11 5.31
C ILE A 42 -14.16 34.43 4.79
N LEU A 43 -15.09 33.47 4.89
CA LEU A 43 -16.47 33.65 4.44
C LEU A 43 -17.19 34.67 5.32
N LEU A 44 -17.11 34.54 6.64
CA LEU A 44 -17.73 35.47 7.58
C LEU A 44 -17.21 36.89 7.38
N LYS A 45 -15.89 37.06 7.26
CA LYS A 45 -15.29 38.37 6.99
C LYS A 45 -15.77 38.95 5.66
N HIS A 46 -15.82 38.15 4.59
CA HIS A 46 -16.32 38.62 3.30
C HIS A 46 -17.78 39.09 3.37
N LEU A 47 -18.63 38.36 4.09
CA LEU A 47 -20.03 38.72 4.26
C LEU A 47 -20.21 39.95 5.16
N GLU A 48 -19.40 40.09 6.22
CA GLU A 48 -19.35 41.30 7.07
C GLU A 48 -18.92 42.53 6.27
N ASP A 49 -17.86 42.42 5.45
CA ASP A 49 -17.39 43.49 4.57
C ASP A 49 -18.46 43.88 3.53
N LYS A 50 -19.16 42.90 2.95
CA LYS A 50 -20.25 43.12 1.98
C LYS A 50 -21.47 43.79 2.62
N LYS A 51 -21.77 43.45 3.88
CA LYS A 51 -22.81 44.10 4.70
C LYS A 51 -22.41 45.54 5.04
N ALA A 52 -21.18 45.78 5.49
CA ALA A 52 -20.67 47.11 5.80
C ALA A 52 -20.63 48.02 4.56
N ALA A 53 -20.37 47.46 3.38
CA ALA A 53 -20.37 48.18 2.11
C ALA A 53 -21.78 48.45 1.53
N GLY A 54 -22.86 47.98 2.17
CA GLY A 54 -24.23 48.14 1.68
C GLY A 54 -24.54 47.35 0.40
N LYS A 55 -23.72 46.36 0.05
CA LYS A 55 -23.83 45.56 -1.19
C LYS A 55 -24.42 44.16 -0.98
N ALA A 56 -24.87 43.85 0.23
CA ALA A 56 -25.43 42.54 0.57
C ALA A 56 -26.88 42.42 0.08
N THR A 57 -27.19 41.34 -0.65
CA THR A 57 -28.56 41.02 -1.06
C THR A 57 -29.32 40.28 0.06
N GLU A 58 -30.65 40.23 0.00
CA GLU A 58 -31.47 39.50 0.99
C GLU A 58 -31.10 38.00 1.06
N LYS A 59 -30.71 37.40 -0.08
CA LYS A 59 -30.21 36.02 -0.13
C LYS A 59 -28.85 35.88 0.56
N ASP A 60 -27.94 36.84 0.35
CA ASP A 60 -26.64 36.87 1.05
C ASP A 60 -26.84 36.96 2.57
N MET A 61 -27.83 37.73 3.02
CA MET A 61 -28.14 37.90 4.45
C MET A 61 -28.72 36.63 5.08
N LYS A 62 -29.65 35.94 4.39
CA LYS A 62 -30.17 34.63 4.86
C LYS A 62 -29.07 33.57 4.93
N PHE A 63 -28.18 33.55 3.94
CA PHE A 63 -27.01 32.68 3.94
C PHE A 63 -26.03 33.05 5.08
N PHE A 64 -25.78 34.35 5.29
CA PHE A 64 -24.95 34.84 6.40
C PHE A 64 -25.49 34.40 7.76
N GLU A 65 -26.78 34.53 8.01
CA GLU A 65 -27.40 34.09 9.26
C GLU A 65 -27.32 32.57 9.44
N MET A 66 -27.54 31.79 8.38
CA MET A 66 -27.37 30.33 8.40
C MET A 66 -25.93 29.93 8.76
N VAL A 67 -24.95 30.54 8.08
CA VAL A 67 -23.51 30.26 8.27
C VAL A 67 -23.05 30.70 9.65
N LYS A 68 -23.47 31.89 10.10
CA LYS A 68 -23.17 32.42 11.43
C LYS A 68 -23.78 31.54 12.52
N SER A 69 -25.03 31.11 12.35
CA SER A 69 -25.69 30.18 13.28
C SER A 69 -24.93 28.85 13.38
N HIS A 70 -24.52 28.26 12.25
CA HIS A 70 -23.68 27.05 12.24
C HIS A 70 -22.29 27.28 12.85
N PHE A 71 -21.71 28.46 12.65
CA PHE A 71 -20.40 28.83 13.21
C PHE A 71 -20.47 29.01 14.73
N ASP A 72 -21.53 29.67 15.22
CA ASP A 72 -21.79 29.89 16.63
C ASP A 72 -22.19 28.58 17.33
N SER A 73 -22.87 27.65 16.64
CA SER A 73 -23.22 26.32 17.15
C SER A 73 -22.05 25.33 17.17
N ASN A 74 -21.10 25.42 16.24
CA ASN A 74 -19.98 24.49 16.08
C ASN A 74 -18.66 24.98 16.74
N ILE A 75 -18.74 25.63 17.90
CA ILE A 75 -17.54 26.07 18.66
C ILE A 75 -16.65 24.89 19.13
N MET A 76 -17.10 23.63 19.02
CA MET A 76 -16.29 22.40 19.15
C MET A 76 -16.77 21.42 18.07
N GLU A 77 -15.99 20.91 17.12
CA GLU A 77 -14.79 20.11 17.26
C GLU A 77 -13.74 20.46 16.19
N SER A 78 -12.60 21.00 16.62
CA SER A 78 -11.40 21.19 15.79
C SER A 78 -10.65 19.88 15.49
N ARG A 79 -11.37 18.74 15.43
CA ARG A 79 -10.82 17.38 15.39
C ARG A 79 -11.70 16.41 14.61
N THR A 80 -12.13 16.74 13.40
CA THR A 80 -12.51 15.66 12.45
C THR A 80 -11.26 15.29 11.66
N VAL A 81 -10.67 14.18 12.07
CA VAL A 81 -9.54 13.50 11.44
C VAL A 81 -9.93 13.12 10.00
N ILE A 82 -9.66 14.02 9.04
CA ILE A 82 -9.66 13.69 7.61
C ILE A 82 -8.34 12.95 7.33
N SER A 83 -8.28 11.68 7.73
CA SER A 83 -7.13 10.81 7.42
C SER A 83 -7.52 9.48 6.80
N LEU A 84 -8.81 9.14 6.65
CA LEU A 84 -9.22 7.88 6.02
C LEU A 84 -10.54 7.92 5.25
N SER A 85 -11.27 9.05 5.22
CA SER A 85 -12.50 9.19 4.41
C SER A 85 -12.24 9.33 2.90
N VAL A 86 -10.98 9.24 2.46
CA VAL A 86 -10.62 9.05 1.05
C VAL A 86 -11.06 7.67 0.53
N PHE A 87 -11.25 6.67 1.41
CA PHE A 87 -11.61 5.29 1.04
C PHE A 87 -13.05 4.86 1.36
N GLN A 88 -13.93 5.76 1.84
CA GLN A 88 -15.33 5.39 2.05
C GLN A 88 -16.12 5.55 0.75
N THR A 89 -16.21 4.43 0.02
CA THR A 89 -17.26 4.17 -0.97
C THR A 89 -18.63 4.14 -0.29
N GLY A 90 -19.56 4.97 -0.77
CA GLY A 90 -21.00 4.65 -0.70
C GLY A 90 -21.78 5.20 0.49
N SER A 91 -21.91 6.52 0.59
CA SER A 91 -23.14 7.21 1.02
C SER A 91 -22.91 8.72 0.89
N ASN A 92 -23.90 9.43 0.32
CA ASN A 92 -23.92 10.85 -0.08
C ASN A 92 -22.87 11.79 0.54
N PRO A 93 -22.31 12.73 -0.26
CA PRO A 93 -21.41 13.73 0.26
C PRO A 93 -22.12 14.45 1.40
N MET A 94 -21.47 14.54 2.55
CA MET A 94 -21.79 15.63 3.46
C MET A 94 -21.63 16.89 2.62
N ASP A 95 -22.75 17.49 2.17
CA ASP A 95 -22.78 18.80 1.53
C ASP A 95 -22.28 19.78 2.59
N ASP A 96 -20.96 19.92 2.67
CA ASP A 96 -20.32 20.85 3.57
C ASP A 96 -20.61 22.25 3.04
N PRO A 97 -21.45 23.07 3.73
CA PRO A 97 -21.76 24.41 3.27
C PRO A 97 -20.52 25.31 3.25
N PHE A 98 -19.42 24.87 3.89
CA PHE A 98 -18.14 25.58 3.91
C PHE A 98 -17.17 25.13 2.82
N ALA A 99 -17.52 24.17 1.96
CA ALA A 99 -16.66 23.76 0.86
C ALA A 99 -16.52 24.87 -0.19
N VAL A 100 -15.35 24.99 -0.81
CA VAL A 100 -15.05 26.05 -1.79
C VAL A 100 -16.06 26.08 -2.93
N ILE A 101 -16.54 24.93 -3.42
CA ILE A 101 -17.51 24.87 -4.53
C ILE A 101 -18.83 25.60 -4.25
N HIS A 102 -19.26 25.68 -2.99
CA HIS A 102 -20.48 26.37 -2.58
C HIS A 102 -20.26 27.85 -2.26
N MET A 103 -19.02 28.33 -2.31
CA MET A 103 -18.67 29.72 -2.01
C MET A 103 -18.97 30.66 -3.18
N PRO A 104 -19.18 31.97 -2.92
CA PRO A 104 -19.16 33.00 -3.96
C PRO A 104 -17.92 32.91 -4.84
N VAL A 105 -18.08 33.23 -6.13
CA VAL A 105 -17.02 33.07 -7.14
C VAL A 105 -15.76 33.86 -6.80
N GLU A 106 -15.90 35.01 -6.14
CA GLU A 106 -14.78 35.83 -5.67
C GLU A 106 -13.90 35.08 -4.66
N ILE A 107 -14.53 34.32 -3.76
CA ILE A 107 -13.83 33.48 -2.77
C ILE A 107 -13.20 32.28 -3.46
N GLN A 108 -13.90 31.65 -4.41
CA GLN A 108 -13.34 30.54 -5.20
C GLN A 108 -12.08 30.99 -5.98
N GLN A 109 -12.12 32.17 -6.60
CA GLN A 109 -10.97 32.78 -7.27
C GLN A 109 -9.82 33.02 -6.29
N GLY A 110 -10.12 33.52 -5.10
CA GLY A 110 -9.14 33.74 -4.04
C GLY A 110 -8.44 32.44 -3.60
N PHE A 111 -9.23 31.39 -3.35
CA PHE A 111 -8.72 30.07 -3.00
C PHE A 111 -7.81 29.49 -4.09
N ARG A 112 -8.30 29.44 -5.34
CA ARG A 112 -7.53 28.94 -6.49
C ARG A 112 -6.24 29.71 -6.69
N ARG A 113 -6.31 31.04 -6.69
CA ARG A 113 -5.12 31.89 -6.86
C ARG A 113 -4.11 31.62 -5.75
N LYS A 114 -4.54 31.51 -4.50
CA LYS A 114 -3.64 31.28 -3.36
C LYS A 114 -3.00 29.89 -3.42
N LEU A 115 -3.79 28.86 -3.63
CA LEU A 115 -3.33 27.48 -3.70
C LEU A 115 -2.29 27.30 -4.81
N PHE A 116 -2.63 27.67 -6.05
CA PHE A 116 -1.72 27.49 -7.19
C PHE A 116 -0.53 28.46 -7.17
N ALA A 117 -0.68 29.69 -6.64
CA ALA A 117 0.47 30.58 -6.50
C ALA A 117 1.51 30.05 -5.52
N ILE A 118 1.09 29.39 -4.43
CA ILE A 118 2.02 28.74 -3.51
C ILE A 118 2.78 27.62 -4.25
N PHE A 119 2.09 26.78 -5.03
CA PHE A 119 2.74 25.78 -5.88
C PHE A 119 3.72 26.39 -6.88
N SER A 120 3.32 27.43 -7.62
CA SER A 120 4.20 28.09 -8.60
C SER A 120 5.45 28.68 -7.94
N ILE A 121 5.31 29.38 -6.82
CA ILE A 121 6.46 29.94 -6.09
C ILE A 121 7.36 28.81 -5.57
N GLN A 122 6.75 27.76 -5.01
CA GLN A 122 7.49 26.62 -4.50
C GLN A 122 8.29 25.92 -5.61
N LEU A 123 7.66 25.65 -6.76
CA LEU A 123 8.32 25.05 -7.92
C LEU A 123 9.45 25.93 -8.46
N LEU A 124 9.27 27.25 -8.50
CA LEU A 124 10.33 28.18 -8.90
C LEU A 124 11.55 28.07 -7.97
N VAL A 125 11.31 28.00 -6.65
CA VAL A 125 12.38 27.80 -5.67
C VAL A 125 13.04 26.43 -5.85
N VAL A 126 12.26 25.37 -6.08
CA VAL A 126 12.80 24.03 -6.35
C VAL A 126 13.73 24.04 -7.55
N VAL A 127 13.29 24.60 -8.69
CA VAL A 127 14.11 24.71 -9.92
C VAL A 127 15.38 25.51 -9.64
N THR A 128 15.27 26.64 -8.95
CA THR A 128 16.43 27.50 -8.64
C THR A 128 17.44 26.77 -7.77
N LEU A 129 16.98 26.06 -6.74
CA LEU A 129 17.83 25.28 -5.85
C LEU A 129 18.46 24.09 -6.58
N ILE A 130 17.73 23.37 -7.43
CA ILE A 130 18.30 22.28 -8.23
C ILE A 130 19.39 22.82 -9.16
N CYS A 131 19.14 23.94 -9.87
CA CYS A 131 20.18 24.57 -10.68
C CYS A 131 21.41 24.98 -9.85
N PHE A 132 21.20 25.56 -8.66
CA PHE A 132 22.30 25.93 -7.78
C PHE A 132 23.13 24.71 -7.32
N LEU A 133 22.47 23.63 -6.91
CA LEU A 133 23.12 22.40 -6.47
C LEU A 133 23.84 21.70 -7.64
N SER A 134 23.25 21.71 -8.83
CA SER A 134 23.77 21.00 -10.00
C SER A 134 24.83 21.75 -10.80
N TYR A 135 25.00 23.07 -10.67
CA TYR A 135 25.97 23.85 -11.48
C TYR A 135 27.09 24.53 -10.69
N VAL A 136 27.04 24.56 -9.35
CA VAL A 136 28.12 25.14 -8.55
C VAL A 136 29.22 24.10 -8.33
N ASN A 137 30.39 24.32 -8.94
CA ASN A 137 31.54 23.39 -8.91
C ASN A 137 31.95 22.90 -7.51
N ALA A 138 31.87 23.75 -6.49
CA ALA A 138 32.20 23.37 -5.12
C ALA A 138 31.19 22.37 -4.53
N ILE A 139 29.91 22.50 -4.90
CA ILE A 139 28.83 21.62 -4.45
C ILE A 139 28.87 20.32 -5.22
N GLN A 140 29.13 20.35 -6.53
CA GLN A 140 29.29 19.13 -7.33
C GLN A 140 30.35 18.18 -6.75
N LYS A 141 31.51 18.70 -6.34
CA LYS A 141 32.55 17.88 -5.67
C LYS A 141 32.08 17.25 -4.36
N LEU A 142 31.25 17.96 -3.59
CA LEU A 142 30.64 17.41 -2.38
C LEU A 142 29.61 16.32 -2.73
N TYR A 143 28.80 16.55 -3.76
CA TYR A 143 27.80 15.62 -4.25
C TYR A 143 28.45 14.33 -4.76
N GLU A 144 29.56 14.42 -5.50
CA GLU A 144 30.38 13.27 -5.91
C GLU A 144 30.83 12.43 -4.71
N GLY A 145 31.30 13.07 -3.64
CA GLY A 145 31.73 12.36 -2.43
C GLY A 145 30.60 11.71 -1.61
N VAL A 146 29.37 12.21 -1.73
CA VAL A 146 28.23 11.80 -0.89
C VAL A 146 27.26 10.88 -1.64
N PHE A 147 26.88 11.22 -2.87
CA PHE A 147 25.80 10.57 -3.61
C PHE A 147 26.27 9.55 -4.66
N ASP A 148 27.56 9.22 -4.70
CA ASP A 148 28.09 8.09 -5.49
C ASP A 148 27.43 6.75 -5.11
N LYS A 149 26.95 6.62 -3.85
CA LYS A 149 26.27 5.42 -3.38
C LYS A 149 24.76 5.62 -3.27
N TRP A 150 24.01 4.68 -3.85
CA TRP A 150 22.53 4.71 -3.91
C TRP A 150 21.84 4.90 -2.54
N HIS A 151 22.42 4.40 -1.44
CA HIS A 151 21.82 4.51 -0.12
C HIS A 151 21.76 5.94 0.40
N PHE A 152 22.68 6.83 0.00
CA PHE A 152 22.60 8.24 0.39
C PHE A 152 21.48 8.97 -0.36
N VAL A 153 21.20 8.58 -1.61
CA VAL A 153 20.02 9.05 -2.36
C VAL A 153 18.73 8.59 -1.68
N LEU A 154 18.69 7.33 -1.21
CA LEU A 154 17.56 6.83 -0.41
C LEU A 154 17.39 7.60 0.91
N VAL A 155 18.49 7.92 1.61
CA VAL A 155 18.43 8.74 2.83
C VAL A 155 17.87 10.13 2.52
N ALA A 156 18.29 10.78 1.43
CA ALA A 156 17.74 12.07 1.00
C ALA A 156 16.23 11.98 0.71
N PHE A 157 15.77 10.89 0.07
CA PHE A 157 14.36 10.60 -0.12
C PHE A 157 13.60 10.49 1.21
N LEU A 158 14.12 9.69 2.15
CA LEU A 158 13.49 9.51 3.47
C LEU A 158 13.43 10.81 4.26
N VAL A 159 14.47 11.65 4.20
CA VAL A 159 14.47 12.98 4.83
C VAL A 159 13.39 13.88 4.22
N MET A 160 13.22 13.87 2.90
CA MET A 160 12.14 14.59 2.22
C MET A 160 10.76 14.10 2.69
N VAL A 161 10.54 12.79 2.82
CA VAL A 161 9.29 12.21 3.34
C VAL A 161 9.03 12.63 4.79
N VAL A 162 10.06 12.61 5.65
CA VAL A 162 9.94 13.06 7.05
C VAL A 162 9.59 14.55 7.12
N ALA A 163 10.19 15.38 6.27
CA ALA A 163 9.84 16.81 6.19
C ALA A 163 8.37 17.02 5.76
N LEU A 164 7.86 16.19 4.85
CA LEU A 164 6.45 16.22 4.45
C LEU A 164 5.50 15.78 5.58
N LEU A 165 5.85 14.73 6.32
CA LEU A 165 5.10 14.30 7.51
C LEU A 165 5.08 15.38 8.59
N TRP A 166 6.21 16.06 8.78
CA TRP A 166 6.27 17.20 9.70
C TRP A 166 5.34 18.34 9.23
N LEU A 167 5.34 18.65 7.93
CA LEU A 167 4.42 19.64 7.36
C LEU A 167 2.96 19.24 7.58
N TYR A 168 2.61 17.95 7.45
CA TYR A 168 1.27 17.45 7.74
C TYR A 168 0.83 17.72 9.19
N VAL A 169 1.73 17.56 10.15
CA VAL A 169 1.45 17.82 11.58
C VAL A 169 1.25 19.32 11.84
N VAL A 170 2.05 20.18 11.21
CA VAL A 170 2.06 21.63 11.48
C VAL A 170 1.23 22.47 10.50
N LYS A 171 0.55 21.87 9.53
CA LYS A 171 -0.15 22.55 8.42
C LYS A 171 -1.10 23.70 8.82
N TYR A 172 -1.73 23.62 9.99
CA TYR A 172 -2.65 24.63 10.51
C TYR A 172 -1.99 25.67 11.44
N ARG A 173 -0.68 25.54 11.71
CA ARG A 173 0.07 26.41 12.60
C ARG A 173 0.80 27.48 11.79
N PHE A 174 0.16 28.63 11.60
CA PHE A 174 0.84 29.80 11.02
C PHE A 174 1.73 30.49 12.07
N PRO A 175 2.96 30.96 11.73
CA PRO A 175 3.65 30.88 10.43
C PRO A 175 4.51 29.61 10.26
N LEU A 176 4.51 28.70 11.24
CA LEU A 176 5.34 27.49 11.25
C LEU A 176 5.15 26.62 10.00
N ASN A 177 3.92 26.52 9.48
CA ASN A 177 3.62 25.78 8.26
C ASN A 177 4.44 26.25 7.04
N PHE A 178 4.66 27.56 6.86
CA PHE A 178 5.47 28.10 5.77
C PHE A 178 6.95 27.84 5.98
N PHE A 179 7.43 27.90 7.22
CA PHE A 179 8.81 27.54 7.54
C PHE A 179 9.08 26.07 7.23
N VAL A 180 8.19 25.16 7.64
CA VAL A 180 8.34 23.74 7.36
C VAL A 180 8.14 23.44 5.88
N LEU A 181 7.28 24.17 5.17
CA LEU A 181 7.17 24.08 3.70
C LEU A 181 8.49 24.44 3.02
N ALA A 182 9.20 25.48 3.48
CA ALA A 182 10.52 25.83 2.95
C ALA A 182 11.57 24.74 3.21
N ILE A 183 11.53 24.09 4.38
CA ILE A 183 12.39 22.93 4.68
C ILE A 183 12.07 21.78 3.73
N TYR A 184 10.78 21.44 3.55
CA TYR A 184 10.35 20.43 2.60
C TYR A 184 10.87 20.72 1.19
N THR A 185 10.70 21.95 0.70
CA THR A 185 11.23 22.42 -0.58
C THR A 185 12.74 22.22 -0.71
N ALA A 186 13.53 22.57 0.31
CA ALA A 186 14.96 22.38 0.29
C ALA A 186 15.35 20.89 0.25
N THR A 187 14.71 20.06 1.08
CA THR A 187 14.95 18.61 1.08
C THR A 187 14.53 17.94 -0.23
N GLN A 188 13.45 18.42 -0.85
CA GLN A 188 13.00 17.98 -2.17
C GLN A 188 14.04 18.31 -3.24
N SER A 189 14.56 19.54 -3.27
CA SER A 189 15.63 19.93 -4.21
C SER A 189 16.91 19.10 -4.03
N VAL A 190 17.30 18.80 -2.79
CA VAL A 190 18.46 17.94 -2.51
C VAL A 190 18.22 16.52 -3.04
N PHE A 191 17.05 15.93 -2.77
CA PHE A 191 16.72 14.60 -3.27
C PHE A 191 16.75 14.51 -4.81
N PHE A 192 16.07 15.42 -5.50
CA PHE A 192 16.00 15.38 -6.97
C PHE A 192 17.36 15.72 -7.63
N SER A 193 18.14 16.62 -7.04
CA SER A 193 19.52 16.88 -7.51
C SER A 193 20.45 15.68 -7.27
N ALA A 194 20.31 14.98 -6.14
CA ALA A 194 21.04 13.74 -5.86
C ALA A 194 20.63 12.60 -6.80
N PHE A 195 19.33 12.50 -7.13
CA PHE A 195 18.81 11.54 -8.11
C PHE A 195 19.36 11.81 -9.51
N ASP A 196 19.30 13.07 -9.96
CA ASP A 196 19.89 13.53 -11.22
C ASP A 196 21.38 13.17 -11.31
N PHE A 197 22.13 13.40 -10.23
CA PHE A 197 23.55 13.03 -10.14
C PHE A 197 23.78 11.52 -10.22
N PHE A 198 23.04 10.71 -9.45
CA PHE A 198 23.22 9.26 -9.38
C PHE A 198 22.90 8.54 -10.70
N PHE A 199 21.92 9.06 -11.46
CA PHE A 199 21.52 8.51 -12.76
C PHE A 199 22.16 9.22 -13.96
N ASP A 200 23.10 10.14 -13.73
CA ASP A 200 23.73 10.98 -14.76
C ASP A 200 22.72 11.62 -15.73
N THR A 201 21.69 12.24 -15.15
CA THR A 201 20.58 12.87 -15.88
C THR A 201 20.38 14.32 -15.44
N ARG A 202 19.78 15.13 -16.32
CA ARG A 202 19.35 16.50 -16.02
C ARG A 202 17.83 16.67 -16.13
N ALA A 203 17.12 15.56 -16.03
CA ALA A 203 15.67 15.50 -16.24
C ALA A 203 14.90 16.37 -15.23
N SER A 204 15.36 16.47 -13.98
CA SER A 204 14.62 17.20 -12.94
C SER A 204 14.47 18.69 -13.26
N ILE A 205 15.52 19.33 -13.80
CA ILE A 205 15.44 20.77 -14.20
C ILE A 205 14.36 20.98 -15.25
N PHE A 206 14.32 20.11 -16.27
CA PHE A 206 13.29 20.18 -17.32
C PHE A 206 11.89 19.93 -16.75
N VAL A 207 11.70 18.87 -15.97
CA VAL A 207 10.39 18.49 -15.40
C VAL A 207 9.85 19.58 -14.49
N PHE A 208 10.63 20.05 -13.52
CA PHE A 208 10.17 21.09 -12.59
C PHE A 208 10.01 22.46 -13.28
N GLY A 209 10.85 22.78 -14.27
CA GLY A 209 10.68 23.99 -15.09
C GLY A 209 9.40 23.96 -15.92
N PHE A 210 9.09 22.82 -16.55
CA PHE A 210 7.87 22.62 -17.31
C PHE A 210 6.62 22.70 -16.40
N LEU A 211 6.66 22.04 -15.23
CA LEU A 211 5.58 22.11 -14.24
C LEU A 211 5.38 23.53 -13.71
N PHE A 212 6.45 24.28 -13.46
CA PHE A 212 6.36 25.69 -13.06
C PHE A 212 5.58 26.52 -14.09
N CYS A 213 5.88 26.36 -15.38
CA CYS A 213 5.16 27.04 -16.46
C CYS A 213 3.67 26.65 -16.47
N ILE A 214 3.35 25.35 -16.39
CA ILE A 214 1.96 24.88 -16.38
C ILE A 214 1.19 25.41 -15.17
N MET A 215 1.75 25.32 -13.96
CA MET A 215 1.09 25.79 -12.74
C MET A 215 0.84 27.30 -12.78
N THR A 216 1.79 28.06 -13.31
CA THR A 216 1.66 29.52 -13.46
C THR A 216 0.56 29.89 -14.45
N LEU A 217 0.54 29.27 -15.64
CA LEU A 217 -0.52 29.47 -16.64
C LEU A 217 -1.88 29.02 -16.11
N THR A 218 -1.92 27.89 -15.40
CA THR A 218 -3.15 27.36 -14.80
C THR A 218 -3.71 28.33 -13.77
N THR A 219 -2.86 28.91 -12.91
CA THR A 219 -3.27 29.95 -11.94
C THR A 219 -4.01 31.10 -12.63
N LEU A 220 -3.50 31.54 -13.79
CA LEU A 220 -4.08 32.63 -14.56
C LEU A 220 -5.41 32.24 -15.23
N LEU A 221 -5.53 31.01 -15.72
CA LEU A 221 -6.72 30.52 -16.44
C LEU A 221 -7.83 30.07 -15.49
N CYS A 222 -7.52 29.29 -14.45
CA CYS A 222 -8.50 28.72 -13.53
C CYS A 222 -9.18 29.77 -12.63
N THR A 223 -8.70 31.02 -12.67
CA THR A 223 -9.31 32.18 -11.99
C THR A 223 -10.16 33.03 -12.93
N LYS A 224 -10.20 32.75 -14.24
CA LYS A 224 -11.09 33.42 -15.19
C LYS A 224 -12.51 32.87 -15.10
N ILE A 225 -13.47 33.76 -15.30
CA ILE A 225 -14.89 33.42 -15.35
C ILE A 225 -15.19 32.84 -16.73
N ALA A 226 -15.73 31.62 -16.76
CA ALA A 226 -16.02 30.88 -17.99
C ALA A 226 -17.41 31.18 -18.55
N LYS A 227 -18.43 31.23 -17.68
CA LYS A 227 -19.82 31.50 -18.07
C LYS A 227 -20.36 32.68 -17.28
N ARG A 228 -20.70 33.75 -18.00
CA ARG A 228 -21.50 34.86 -17.49
C ARG A 228 -22.93 34.63 -17.96
N SER A 229 -23.79 34.10 -17.08
CA SER A 229 -25.20 33.98 -17.39
C SER A 229 -25.82 35.38 -17.47
N PHE A 230 -26.56 35.67 -18.55
CA PHE A 230 -27.42 36.86 -18.64
C PHE A 230 -28.65 36.74 -17.73
N ASP A 231 -29.02 35.51 -17.38
CA ASP A 231 -30.02 35.22 -16.37
C ASP A 231 -29.37 35.25 -14.99
N ALA A 232 -29.85 36.16 -14.14
CA ALA A 232 -29.40 36.34 -12.75
C ALA A 232 -29.66 35.11 -11.86
N SER A 233 -30.42 34.12 -12.33
CA SER A 233 -30.74 32.89 -11.61
C SER A 233 -29.62 31.82 -11.64
N GLN A 234 -28.75 31.82 -12.66
CA GLN A 234 -27.65 30.84 -12.75
C GLN A 234 -26.35 31.41 -12.16
N PRO A 235 -25.65 30.65 -11.30
CA PRO A 235 -24.38 31.09 -10.74
C PRO A 235 -23.32 31.22 -11.83
N THR A 236 -22.51 32.28 -11.74
CA THR A 236 -21.31 32.39 -12.55
C THR A 236 -20.34 31.28 -12.16
N THR A 237 -19.58 30.76 -13.13
CA THR A 237 -18.66 29.65 -12.90
C THR A 237 -17.28 29.97 -13.48
N LEU A 238 -16.25 29.45 -12.82
CA LEU A 238 -14.86 29.56 -13.25
C LEU A 238 -14.52 28.46 -14.26
N ILE A 239 -13.45 28.67 -15.04
CA ILE A 239 -12.90 27.61 -15.90
C ILE A 239 -12.56 26.38 -15.03
N SER A 240 -12.95 25.18 -15.48
CA SER A 240 -12.67 23.94 -14.74
C SER A 240 -11.16 23.65 -14.72
N TYR A 241 -10.69 22.98 -13.66
CA TYR A 241 -9.26 22.65 -13.53
C TYR A 241 -8.73 21.80 -14.69
N PRO A 242 -9.42 20.74 -15.16
CA PRO A 242 -8.94 19.95 -16.30
C PRO A 242 -8.80 20.78 -17.58
N MET A 243 -9.76 21.67 -17.86
CA MET A 243 -9.69 22.54 -19.05
C MET A 243 -8.55 23.55 -18.94
N ALA A 244 -8.39 24.21 -17.78
CA ALA A 244 -7.31 25.16 -17.56
C ALA A 244 -5.93 24.50 -17.66
N LEU A 245 -5.77 23.29 -17.12
CA LEU A 245 -4.53 22.53 -17.16
C LEU A 245 -4.21 22.02 -18.57
N LEU A 246 -5.19 21.53 -19.32
CA LEU A 246 -4.99 21.09 -20.71
C LEU A 246 -4.56 22.24 -21.62
N ILE A 247 -5.20 23.41 -21.49
CA ILE A 247 -4.78 24.62 -22.24
C ILE A 247 -3.37 25.03 -21.84
N SER A 248 -3.06 25.04 -20.54
CA SER A 248 -1.73 25.37 -20.03
C SER A 248 -0.65 24.40 -20.50
N PHE A 249 -0.96 23.10 -20.50
CA PHE A 249 -0.09 22.06 -21.02
C PHE A 249 0.17 22.23 -22.51
N PHE A 250 -0.86 22.50 -23.31
CA PHE A 250 -0.70 22.72 -24.75
C PHE A 250 0.20 23.92 -25.05
N ILE A 251 -0.01 25.04 -24.36
CA ILE A 251 0.84 26.24 -24.51
C ILE A 251 2.29 25.93 -24.11
N ALA A 252 2.50 25.28 -22.96
CA ALA A 252 3.82 24.90 -22.49
C ALA A 252 4.50 23.89 -23.44
N PHE A 253 3.74 22.94 -23.99
CA PHE A 253 4.20 21.95 -24.97
C PHE A 253 4.68 22.59 -26.26
N VAL A 254 3.92 23.56 -26.81
CA VAL A 254 4.36 24.28 -28.02
C VAL A 254 5.66 25.05 -27.74
N GLY A 255 5.77 25.69 -26.57
CA GLY A 255 6.99 26.36 -26.14
C GLY A 255 8.17 25.40 -25.97
N SER A 256 7.96 24.24 -25.33
CA SER A 256 9.00 23.24 -25.13
C SER A 256 9.42 22.58 -26.45
N LEU A 257 8.49 22.41 -27.41
CA LEU A 257 8.78 21.88 -28.74
C LEU A 257 9.72 22.82 -29.51
N PHE A 258 9.47 24.12 -29.42
CA PHE A 258 10.37 25.14 -29.98
C PHE A 258 11.76 25.06 -29.33
N ILE A 259 11.84 25.04 -27.99
CA ILE A 259 13.13 24.92 -27.29
C ILE A 259 13.85 23.62 -27.68
N TYR A 260 13.10 22.53 -27.84
CA TYR A 260 13.65 21.24 -28.18
C TYR A 260 14.35 21.25 -29.54
N PHE A 261 13.64 21.63 -30.61
CA PHE A 261 14.18 21.62 -31.97
C PHE A 261 15.28 22.66 -32.22
N PHE A 262 15.35 23.72 -31.42
CA PHE A 262 16.34 24.77 -31.61
C PHE A 262 17.55 24.67 -30.68
N SER A 263 17.49 23.88 -29.60
CA SER A 263 18.53 23.90 -28.56
C SER A 263 18.77 22.59 -27.82
N MET A 264 17.92 21.56 -27.92
CA MET A 264 18.03 20.34 -27.12
C MET A 264 18.02 19.04 -27.93
N ASP A 265 17.90 19.11 -29.26
CA ASP A 265 17.86 17.93 -30.14
C ASP A 265 19.15 17.11 -30.11
N GLU A 266 20.30 17.76 -29.86
CA GLU A 266 21.59 17.09 -29.63
C GLU A 266 21.75 16.48 -28.22
N PHE A 267 20.96 16.93 -27.24
CA PHE A 267 21.14 16.56 -25.83
C PHE A 267 20.11 15.56 -25.30
N VAL A 268 18.90 15.55 -25.84
CA VAL A 268 17.80 14.68 -25.39
C VAL A 268 17.22 13.97 -26.61
N SER A 269 17.14 12.65 -26.59
CA SER A 269 16.56 11.91 -27.72
C SER A 269 15.05 12.20 -27.89
N PRO A 270 14.50 12.11 -29.12
CA PRO A 270 13.07 12.32 -29.35
C PRO A 270 12.18 11.39 -28.52
N LEU A 271 12.64 10.16 -28.27
CA LEU A 271 11.93 9.19 -27.45
C LEU A 271 11.89 9.60 -25.98
N GLN A 272 13.03 10.01 -25.39
CA GLN A 272 13.07 10.48 -24.00
C GLN A 272 12.22 11.75 -23.80
N TYR A 273 12.30 12.69 -24.74
CA TYR A 273 11.51 13.92 -24.71
C TYR A 273 10.00 13.62 -24.78
N SER A 274 9.57 12.81 -25.76
CA SER A 274 8.16 12.45 -25.93
C SER A 274 7.61 11.59 -24.79
N ALA A 275 8.39 10.63 -24.28
CA ALA A 275 8.02 9.83 -23.11
C ALA A 275 7.86 10.69 -21.84
N SER A 276 8.76 11.65 -21.63
CA SER A 276 8.68 12.58 -20.49
C SER A 276 7.41 13.44 -20.56
N LEU A 277 7.07 13.95 -21.74
CA LEU A 277 5.84 14.72 -21.94
C LEU A 277 4.57 13.88 -21.73
N ALA A 278 4.55 12.64 -22.21
CA ALA A 278 3.41 11.73 -22.01
C ALA A 278 3.21 11.41 -20.52
N ALA A 279 4.29 11.12 -19.80
CA ALA A 279 4.25 10.89 -18.35
C ALA A 279 3.78 12.16 -17.59
N MET A 280 4.28 13.34 -17.98
CA MET A 280 3.85 14.61 -17.40
C MET A 280 2.38 14.93 -17.69
N LEU A 281 1.85 14.58 -18.86
CA LEU A 281 0.43 14.78 -19.18
C LEU A 281 -0.46 13.96 -18.23
N LEU A 282 -0.11 12.69 -17.99
CA LEU A 282 -0.83 11.84 -17.03
C LEU A 282 -0.79 12.44 -15.62
N LEU A 283 0.38 12.87 -15.16
CA LEU A 283 0.55 13.47 -13.84
C LEU A 283 -0.23 14.80 -13.71
N VAL A 284 -0.23 15.63 -14.74
CA VAL A 284 -0.96 16.92 -14.76
C VAL A 284 -2.48 16.70 -14.79
N MET A 285 -2.96 15.68 -15.50
CA MET A 285 -4.38 15.31 -15.49
C MET A 285 -4.81 14.75 -14.14
N TRP A 286 -3.97 13.94 -13.51
CA TRP A 286 -4.19 13.49 -12.14
C TRP A 286 -4.27 14.66 -11.16
N PHE A 287 -3.31 15.59 -11.26
CA PHE A 287 -3.32 16.83 -10.48
C PHE A 287 -4.61 17.65 -10.69
N ALA A 288 -5.13 17.69 -11.93
CA ALA A 288 -6.40 18.36 -12.24
C ALA A 288 -7.61 17.73 -11.54
N TYR A 289 -7.61 16.40 -11.46
CA TYR A 289 -8.65 15.63 -10.77
C TYR A 289 -8.62 15.93 -9.27
N ASP A 290 -7.45 15.82 -8.64
CA ASP A 290 -7.28 16.14 -7.23
C ASP A 290 -7.66 17.58 -6.90
N ALA A 291 -7.25 18.54 -7.74
CA ALA A 291 -7.65 19.95 -7.60
C ALA A 291 -9.17 20.13 -7.60
N SER A 292 -9.87 19.35 -8.44
CA SER A 292 -11.34 19.35 -8.52
C SER A 292 -11.96 18.77 -7.25
N CYS A 293 -11.49 17.60 -6.79
CA CYS A 293 -11.98 16.96 -5.57
C CYS A 293 -11.74 17.82 -4.32
N MET A 294 -10.61 18.53 -4.24
CA MET A 294 -10.36 19.44 -3.13
C MET A 294 -11.29 20.65 -3.13
N ASN A 295 -11.72 21.12 -4.30
CA ASN A 295 -12.69 22.22 -4.39
C ASN A 295 -14.05 21.82 -3.81
N GLU A 296 -14.38 20.53 -3.87
CA GLU A 296 -15.62 19.96 -3.32
C GLU A 296 -15.52 19.66 -1.82
N ARG A 297 -14.31 19.57 -1.25
CA ARG A 297 -14.10 19.04 0.12
C ARG A 297 -13.39 19.99 1.10
N LEU A 298 -12.61 20.95 0.61
CA LEU A 298 -11.85 21.86 1.47
C LEU A 298 -12.60 23.18 1.65
N SER A 299 -12.43 23.78 2.82
CA SER A 299 -12.81 25.18 3.04
C SER A 299 -11.72 26.15 2.54
N PRO A 300 -12.06 27.41 2.21
CA PRO A 300 -11.09 28.39 1.69
C PRO A 300 -9.88 28.65 2.61
N ASP A 301 -10.07 28.42 3.91
CA ASP A 301 -9.04 28.56 4.94
C ASP A 301 -8.01 27.42 4.91
N GLU A 302 -8.34 26.27 4.33
CA GLU A 302 -7.56 25.03 4.38
C GLU A 302 -6.62 24.83 3.18
N TYR A 303 -6.22 25.91 2.50
CA TYR A 303 -5.32 25.83 1.34
C TYR A 303 -4.00 25.09 1.62
N MET A 304 -3.44 25.17 2.84
CA MET A 304 -2.22 24.42 3.22
C MET A 304 -2.48 22.93 3.41
N GLN A 305 -3.68 22.54 3.85
CA GLN A 305 -4.10 21.14 3.86
C GLN A 305 -4.15 20.61 2.41
N GLY A 306 -4.64 21.43 1.47
CA GLY A 306 -4.59 21.11 0.05
C GLY A 306 -3.17 20.87 -0.46
N MET A 307 -2.22 21.76 -0.12
CA MET A 307 -0.79 21.57 -0.46
C MET A 307 -0.23 20.23 0.03
N VAL A 308 -0.49 19.90 1.31
CA VAL A 308 0.01 18.66 1.92
C VAL A 308 -0.60 17.42 1.25
N PHE A 309 -1.90 17.45 0.93
CA PHE A 309 -2.55 16.33 0.25
C PHE A 309 -1.91 16.05 -1.10
N PHE A 310 -1.73 17.08 -1.92
CA PHE A 310 -1.07 16.91 -3.21
C PHE A 310 0.33 16.32 -3.11
N TYR A 311 1.18 16.85 -2.23
CA TYR A 311 2.53 16.30 -2.08
C TYR A 311 2.52 14.87 -1.55
N THR A 312 1.62 14.55 -0.62
CA THR A 312 1.47 13.18 -0.10
C THR A 312 1.05 12.24 -1.20
N ASP A 313 0.08 12.63 -2.01
CA ASP A 313 -0.44 11.82 -3.10
C ASP A 313 0.61 11.62 -4.21
N MET A 314 1.37 12.66 -4.57
CA MET A 314 2.50 12.52 -5.49
C MET A 314 3.59 11.59 -4.96
N VAL A 315 3.94 11.66 -3.69
CA VAL A 315 4.92 10.73 -3.07
C VAL A 315 4.38 9.30 -3.07
N LEU A 316 3.11 9.10 -2.74
CA LEU A 316 2.47 7.78 -2.78
C LEU A 316 2.43 7.23 -4.20
N PHE A 317 2.05 8.05 -5.19
CA PHE A 317 2.05 7.67 -6.59
C PHE A 317 3.44 7.21 -7.06
N LEU A 318 4.50 7.97 -6.73
CA LEU A 318 5.88 7.57 -7.04
C LEU A 318 6.31 6.29 -6.32
N LEU A 319 5.88 6.10 -5.07
CA LEU A 319 6.15 4.89 -4.30
C LEU A 319 5.43 3.68 -4.92
N PHE A 320 4.17 3.82 -5.33
CA PHE A 320 3.44 2.77 -6.04
C PHE A 320 4.09 2.45 -7.39
N LEU A 321 4.46 3.45 -8.18
CA LEU A 321 5.18 3.25 -9.44
C LEU A 321 6.51 2.52 -9.21
N SER A 322 7.24 2.87 -8.15
CA SER A 322 8.49 2.22 -7.78
C SER A 322 8.27 0.78 -7.33
N ILE A 323 7.22 0.50 -6.57
CA ILE A 323 6.83 -0.86 -6.21
C ILE A 323 6.45 -1.66 -7.45
N ILE A 324 5.68 -1.08 -8.38
CA ILE A 324 5.31 -1.73 -9.64
C ILE A 324 6.57 -2.01 -10.47
N PHE A 325 7.49 -1.05 -10.57
CA PHE A 325 8.75 -1.21 -11.28
C PHE A 325 9.61 -2.32 -10.66
N VAL A 326 9.81 -2.28 -9.34
CA VAL A 326 10.52 -3.35 -8.61
C VAL A 326 9.79 -4.68 -8.76
N ALA A 327 8.46 -4.71 -8.74
CA ALA A 327 7.70 -5.92 -8.99
C ALA A 327 7.91 -6.45 -10.41
N CYS A 328 7.97 -5.58 -11.42
CA CYS A 328 8.26 -5.94 -12.80
C CYS A 328 9.70 -6.49 -12.97
N PHE A 329 10.69 -5.87 -12.33
CA PHE A 329 12.10 -6.31 -12.42
C PHE A 329 12.39 -7.51 -11.51
N ALA A 330 11.78 -7.61 -10.34
CA ALA A 330 11.80 -8.82 -9.52
C ALA A 330 11.03 -9.98 -10.20
N CYS A 331 10.20 -9.68 -11.19
CA CYS A 331 9.59 -10.62 -12.13
C CYS A 331 10.37 -10.72 -13.45
N GLU A 332 11.71 -10.68 -13.41
CA GLU A 332 12.57 -11.11 -14.52
C GLU A 332 12.09 -12.49 -15.02
N GLY A 333 11.36 -12.50 -16.14
CA GLY A 333 10.81 -13.69 -16.76
C GLY A 333 9.53 -13.50 -17.58
N ASP A 334 8.49 -12.82 -17.06
CA ASP A 334 7.14 -12.93 -17.67
C ASP A 334 6.26 -11.66 -17.57
N CYS A 335 6.84 -10.47 -17.63
CA CYS A 335 6.05 -9.22 -17.65
C CYS A 335 5.28 -8.96 -18.96
N ALA A 336 5.36 -9.88 -19.94
CA ALA A 336 4.53 -9.85 -21.15
C ALA A 336 3.26 -10.72 -21.06
N CYS A 337 3.05 -11.47 -19.96
CA CYS A 337 1.82 -12.22 -19.75
C CYS A 337 0.86 -11.39 -18.88
N TYR A 338 0.44 -10.23 -19.40
CA TYR A 338 -0.91 -9.77 -19.07
C TYR A 338 -1.85 -10.91 -19.42
N GLY A 339 -2.61 -11.37 -18.44
CA GLY A 339 -3.57 -12.44 -18.64
C GLY A 339 -4.52 -12.08 -19.78
N THR A 340 -4.29 -12.67 -20.95
CA THR A 340 -5.37 -13.12 -21.78
C THR A 340 -5.95 -14.35 -21.08
N ALA A 341 -6.71 -14.09 -20.01
CA ALA A 341 -7.90 -14.86 -19.75
C ALA A 341 -8.97 -14.49 -20.80
N ASP A 342 -8.59 -14.51 -22.07
CA ASP A 342 -9.53 -14.71 -23.14
C ASP A 342 -9.67 -16.22 -23.24
N ILE A 343 -10.78 -16.66 -22.67
CA ILE A 343 -11.44 -17.90 -23.01
C ILE A 343 -11.51 -17.95 -24.54
N ALA A 344 -10.56 -18.62 -25.17
CA ALA A 344 -10.78 -19.17 -26.49
C ALA A 344 -11.73 -20.36 -26.26
N PRO A 345 -12.98 -20.32 -26.73
CA PRO A 345 -13.72 -21.56 -26.87
C PRO A 345 -12.89 -22.42 -27.82
N ILE A 346 -12.48 -23.59 -27.34
CA ILE A 346 -11.92 -24.64 -28.19
C ILE A 346 -12.84 -24.71 -29.40
N GLY A 347 -12.26 -24.48 -30.59
CA GLY A 347 -12.99 -24.46 -31.83
C GLY A 347 -13.89 -25.70 -31.94
N LYS A 348 -14.96 -25.58 -32.72
CA LYS A 348 -15.98 -26.60 -33.02
C LYS A 348 -15.49 -28.01 -33.43
N TYR A 349 -14.16 -28.25 -33.42
CA TYR A 349 -13.46 -29.43 -33.92
C TYR A 349 -12.28 -29.92 -33.01
N GLY A 350 -12.19 -29.49 -31.75
CA GLY A 350 -11.15 -29.98 -30.83
C GLY A 350 -11.46 -31.36 -30.21
N THR A 351 -10.43 -32.20 -30.02
CA THR A 351 -10.54 -33.49 -29.31
C THR A 351 -11.07 -33.29 -27.89
N PRO A 352 -12.02 -34.12 -27.40
CA PRO A 352 -12.49 -34.08 -26.02
C PRO A 352 -11.32 -34.15 -25.03
N ARG A 353 -11.41 -33.36 -23.94
CA ARG A 353 -10.31 -33.15 -23.00
C ARG A 353 -9.76 -34.45 -22.39
N HIS A 354 -10.62 -35.39 -22.03
CA HIS A 354 -10.21 -36.71 -21.52
C HIS A 354 -9.40 -37.51 -22.55
N GLU A 355 -9.85 -37.52 -23.81
CA GLU A 355 -9.18 -38.24 -24.90
C GLU A 355 -7.80 -37.63 -25.21
N TYR A 356 -7.69 -36.30 -25.12
CA TYR A 356 -6.39 -35.62 -25.25
C TYR A 356 -5.41 -36.00 -24.12
N LEU A 357 -5.88 -36.04 -22.87
CA LEU A 357 -5.05 -36.50 -21.75
C LEU A 357 -4.60 -37.96 -21.92
N GLN A 358 -5.49 -38.81 -22.41
CA GLN A 358 -5.17 -40.21 -22.69
C GLN A 358 -4.12 -40.35 -23.81
N GLN A 359 -4.15 -39.49 -24.83
CA GLN A 359 -3.14 -39.43 -25.87
C GLN A 359 -1.77 -39.05 -25.31
N LEU A 360 -1.71 -38.06 -24.42
CA LEU A 360 -0.45 -37.64 -23.76
C LEU A 360 0.14 -38.77 -22.91
N VAL A 361 -0.66 -39.46 -22.10
CA VAL A 361 -0.19 -40.64 -21.34
C VAL A 361 0.34 -41.73 -22.27
N SER A 362 -0.36 -41.98 -23.38
CA SER A 362 0.07 -42.97 -24.37
C SER A 362 1.35 -42.56 -25.10
N GLU A 363 1.54 -41.26 -25.37
CA GLU A 363 2.75 -40.71 -25.98
C GLU A 363 3.94 -40.83 -25.02
N PHE A 364 3.73 -40.55 -23.73
CA PHE A 364 4.74 -40.71 -22.68
C PHE A 364 5.28 -42.14 -22.63
N GLN A 365 4.38 -43.14 -22.65
CA GLN A 365 4.73 -44.55 -22.59
C GLN A 365 5.45 -45.07 -23.85
N ARG A 366 5.17 -44.48 -25.01
CA ARG A 366 5.75 -44.93 -26.29
C ARG A 366 7.07 -44.23 -26.63
N THR A 367 7.33 -43.09 -26.03
CA THR A 367 8.47 -42.26 -26.41
C THR A 367 9.76 -42.76 -25.75
N PRO A 368 10.82 -43.10 -26.52
CA PRO A 368 12.09 -43.56 -25.97
C PRO A 368 13.02 -42.42 -25.52
N HIS A 369 12.65 -41.16 -25.79
CA HIS A 369 13.50 -40.00 -25.57
C HIS A 369 13.15 -39.27 -24.27
N HIS A 370 14.11 -39.20 -23.34
CA HIS A 370 13.91 -38.66 -22.00
C HIS A 370 13.40 -37.21 -21.98
N LEU A 371 13.98 -36.32 -22.79
CA LEU A 371 13.53 -34.92 -22.86
C LEU A 371 12.07 -34.80 -23.31
N ARG A 372 11.61 -35.71 -24.18
CA ARG A 372 10.22 -35.69 -24.65
C ARG A 372 9.27 -36.25 -23.59
N GLN A 373 9.71 -37.21 -22.80
CA GLN A 373 9.00 -37.67 -21.61
C GLN A 373 8.84 -36.54 -20.59
N GLU A 374 9.89 -35.75 -20.35
CA GLU A 374 9.84 -34.57 -19.47
C GLU A 374 8.87 -33.49 -20.00
N GLU A 375 8.88 -33.21 -21.31
CA GLU A 375 7.92 -32.30 -21.94
C GLU A 375 6.47 -32.76 -21.75
N ILE A 376 6.21 -34.06 -21.92
CA ILE A 376 4.86 -34.62 -21.78
C ILE A 376 4.42 -34.63 -20.31
N LEU A 377 5.32 -34.95 -19.37
CA LEU A 377 5.08 -34.82 -17.94
C LEU A 377 4.74 -33.37 -17.58
N ALA A 378 5.50 -32.40 -18.05
CA ALA A 378 5.22 -30.99 -17.83
C ALA A 378 3.84 -30.59 -18.39
N ASN A 379 3.47 -31.13 -19.55
CA ASN A 379 2.16 -30.90 -20.16
C ASN A 379 1.02 -31.53 -19.32
N LEU A 380 1.16 -32.79 -18.90
CA LEU A 380 0.21 -33.45 -18.00
C LEU A 380 0.09 -32.71 -16.65
N ALA A 381 1.18 -32.14 -16.14
CA ALA A 381 1.20 -31.42 -14.88
C ALA A 381 0.41 -30.10 -15.01
N ASN A 382 0.47 -29.46 -16.19
CA ASN A 382 -0.35 -28.30 -16.48
C ASN A 382 -1.86 -28.59 -16.42
N PHE A 383 -2.30 -29.80 -16.78
CA PHE A 383 -3.71 -30.19 -16.67
C PHE A 383 -4.15 -30.51 -15.23
N ALA A 384 -3.21 -30.81 -14.33
CA ALA A 384 -3.48 -31.03 -12.90
C ALA A 384 -3.85 -29.76 -12.13
N TYR A 385 -3.86 -28.59 -12.78
CA TYR A 385 -4.23 -27.32 -12.15
C TYR A 385 -5.72 -27.01 -12.14
N ASP A 386 -6.52 -27.61 -13.03
CA ASP A 386 -7.96 -27.36 -13.12
C ASP A 386 -8.73 -28.51 -12.44
N PRO A 387 -9.49 -28.25 -11.36
CA PRO A 387 -10.27 -29.26 -10.65
C PRO A 387 -11.23 -30.05 -11.56
N ILE A 388 -11.66 -29.49 -12.70
CA ILE A 388 -12.50 -30.19 -13.67
C ILE A 388 -11.81 -31.43 -14.26
N ASN A 389 -10.47 -31.46 -14.25
CA ASN A 389 -9.68 -32.55 -14.82
C ASN A 389 -9.42 -33.66 -13.80
N TYR A 390 -9.69 -33.45 -12.51
CA TYR A 390 -9.31 -34.40 -11.46
C TYR A 390 -9.93 -35.79 -11.67
N GLY A 391 -11.17 -35.85 -12.17
CA GLY A 391 -11.79 -37.11 -12.57
C GLY A 391 -11.00 -37.86 -13.64
N ALA A 392 -10.64 -37.17 -14.73
CA ALA A 392 -9.85 -37.75 -15.82
C ALA A 392 -8.41 -38.10 -15.40
N LEU A 393 -7.76 -37.27 -14.57
CA LEU A 393 -6.41 -37.54 -14.05
C LEU A 393 -6.38 -38.79 -13.17
N ARG A 394 -7.44 -39.00 -12.37
CA ARG A 394 -7.64 -40.19 -11.55
C ARG A 394 -7.90 -41.43 -12.43
N GLU A 395 -8.81 -41.32 -13.39
CA GLU A 395 -9.15 -42.42 -14.31
C GLU A 395 -7.93 -42.87 -15.15
N LEU A 396 -7.10 -41.92 -15.58
CA LEU A 396 -5.91 -42.17 -16.39
C LEU A 396 -4.64 -42.45 -15.58
N ARG A 397 -4.74 -42.50 -14.23
CA ARG A 397 -3.62 -42.78 -13.30
C ARG A 397 -2.40 -41.86 -13.50
N ILE A 398 -2.65 -40.61 -13.87
CA ILE A 398 -1.59 -39.65 -14.20
C ILE A 398 -0.76 -39.28 -12.94
N MET A 399 -1.36 -39.31 -11.75
CA MET A 399 -0.64 -39.08 -10.49
C MET A 399 0.44 -40.12 -10.23
N GLU A 400 0.16 -41.39 -10.52
CA GLU A 400 1.14 -42.46 -10.34
C GLU A 400 2.29 -42.34 -11.36
N LEU A 401 1.96 -41.93 -12.59
CA LEU A 401 2.96 -41.63 -13.61
C LEU A 401 3.95 -40.57 -13.14
N PHE A 402 3.48 -39.52 -12.44
CA PHE A 402 4.36 -38.52 -11.85
C PHE A 402 5.25 -39.10 -10.76
N LEU A 403 4.69 -39.94 -9.89
CA LEU A 403 5.44 -40.57 -8.79
C LEU A 403 6.53 -41.51 -9.29
N ASP A 404 6.24 -42.30 -10.33
CA ASP A 404 7.22 -43.19 -10.96
C ASP A 404 8.42 -42.41 -11.53
N CYS A 405 8.21 -41.14 -11.91
CA CYS A 405 9.25 -40.27 -12.46
C CYS A 405 10.05 -39.50 -11.40
N VAL A 406 9.53 -39.37 -10.17
CA VAL A 406 10.27 -38.79 -9.05
C VAL A 406 11.09 -39.91 -8.41
N ALA A 407 12.42 -39.76 -8.43
CA ALA A 407 13.32 -40.78 -7.91
C ALA A 407 12.96 -41.20 -6.47
N ASP A 408 12.83 -42.51 -6.29
CA ASP A 408 12.46 -43.25 -5.08
C ASP A 408 10.97 -43.22 -4.69
N ALA A 409 10.11 -43.64 -5.62
CA ALA A 409 8.67 -43.86 -5.42
C ALA A 409 8.31 -44.69 -4.17
N HIS A 410 9.24 -45.48 -3.63
CA HIS A 410 9.08 -46.23 -2.36
C HIS A 410 8.98 -45.32 -1.12
N SER A 411 9.43 -44.07 -1.21
CA SER A 411 9.46 -43.09 -0.11
C SER A 411 8.25 -42.14 -0.08
N ILE A 412 7.38 -42.19 -1.10
CA ILE A 412 6.23 -41.29 -1.24
C ILE A 412 4.93 -42.12 -1.16
N HIS A 413 4.08 -41.80 -0.19
CA HIS A 413 2.77 -42.43 -0.05
C HIS A 413 1.66 -41.42 -0.37
N VAL A 414 0.91 -41.66 -1.44
CA VAL A 414 -0.28 -40.86 -1.78
C VAL A 414 -1.50 -41.46 -1.12
N LEU A 415 -2.11 -40.66 -0.24
CA LEU A 415 -3.31 -41.02 0.51
C LEU A 415 -4.54 -40.41 -0.19
N GLU A 416 -5.29 -41.23 -0.90
CA GLU A 416 -6.61 -40.87 -1.43
C GLU A 416 -7.69 -41.27 -0.42
N ASP A 417 -8.16 -40.31 0.37
CA ASP A 417 -9.21 -40.55 1.38
C ASP A 417 -10.42 -39.63 1.16
N PRO A 418 -11.62 -40.17 0.90
CA PRO A 418 -12.84 -39.37 0.75
C PRO A 418 -13.18 -38.50 1.97
N LYS A 419 -12.62 -38.79 3.15
CA LYS A 419 -12.82 -38.01 4.38
C LYS A 419 -11.79 -36.89 4.57
N LEU A 420 -10.76 -36.82 3.73
CA LEU A 420 -9.68 -35.85 3.80
C LEU A 420 -9.62 -35.02 2.50
N GLN A 421 -10.76 -34.47 2.07
CA GLN A 421 -10.83 -33.62 0.88
C GLN A 421 -10.35 -32.20 1.21
N ASP A 422 -9.60 -31.59 0.30
CA ASP A 422 -9.08 -30.24 0.51
C ASP A 422 -10.20 -29.18 0.47
N GLY A 423 -10.08 -28.13 1.27
CA GLY A 423 -11.07 -27.07 1.34
C GLY A 423 -11.10 -26.30 2.66
N MET A 424 -11.64 -25.07 2.60
CA MET A 424 -11.80 -24.20 3.77
C MET A 424 -13.06 -24.50 4.59
N GLN A 425 -13.99 -25.29 4.04
CA GLN A 425 -15.26 -25.66 4.68
C GLN A 425 -15.27 -27.13 5.12
N GLU A 426 -14.22 -27.88 4.78
CA GLU A 426 -14.08 -29.28 5.14
C GLU A 426 -13.47 -29.39 6.54
N THR A 427 -13.95 -30.36 7.31
CA THR A 427 -13.44 -30.64 8.65
C THR A 427 -12.91 -32.05 8.70
N TRP A 428 -11.59 -32.19 8.80
CA TRP A 428 -10.94 -33.49 8.85
C TRP A 428 -10.99 -34.05 10.27
N ASP A 429 -11.46 -35.29 10.42
CA ASP A 429 -11.50 -35.97 11.71
C ASP A 429 -10.09 -36.25 12.24
N HIS A 430 -9.74 -35.64 13.37
CA HIS A 430 -8.42 -35.80 14.01
C HIS A 430 -8.12 -37.27 14.35
N ASP A 431 -9.15 -38.05 14.71
CA ASP A 431 -8.99 -39.45 15.08
C ASP A 431 -8.70 -40.33 13.88
N HIS A 432 -9.32 -40.01 12.75
CA HIS A 432 -9.04 -40.63 11.47
C HIS A 432 -7.62 -40.37 11.01
N ILE A 433 -7.16 -39.12 11.04
CA ILE A 433 -5.76 -38.76 10.74
C ILE A 433 -4.81 -39.50 11.68
N ALA A 434 -5.10 -39.51 12.98
CA ALA A 434 -4.25 -40.16 13.98
C ALA A 434 -4.08 -41.65 13.69
N ARG A 435 -5.16 -42.36 13.33
CA ARG A 435 -5.09 -43.79 12.95
C ARG A 435 -4.19 -44.03 11.74
N ILE A 436 -4.30 -43.18 10.71
CA ILE A 436 -3.52 -43.31 9.47
C ILE A 436 -2.03 -43.07 9.77
N VAL A 437 -1.72 -41.96 10.44
CA VAL A 437 -0.33 -41.59 10.79
C VAL A 437 0.29 -42.61 11.73
N LEU A 438 -0.44 -43.07 12.76
CA LEU A 438 0.05 -44.07 13.71
C LEU A 438 0.36 -45.40 13.04
N LYS A 439 -0.49 -45.84 12.10
CA LYS A 439 -0.23 -47.03 11.28
C LYS A 439 1.06 -46.86 10.49
N TYR A 440 1.22 -45.73 9.81
CA TYR A 440 2.41 -45.46 8.99
C TYR A 440 3.71 -45.42 9.81
N ILE A 441 3.69 -44.77 10.98
CA ILE A 441 4.83 -44.73 11.91
C ILE A 441 5.31 -46.14 12.27
N ARG A 442 4.36 -47.07 12.51
CA ARG A 442 4.67 -48.45 12.90
C ARG A 442 5.18 -49.27 11.74
N ASP A 443 4.48 -49.20 10.61
CA ASP A 443 4.79 -50.01 9.43
C ASP A 443 6.16 -49.66 8.85
N GLN A 444 6.56 -48.38 8.91
CA GLN A 444 7.82 -47.88 8.33
C GLN A 444 8.92 -47.61 9.37
N SER A 445 8.68 -47.88 10.66
CA SER A 445 9.64 -47.60 11.76
C SER A 445 10.20 -46.17 11.73
N ILE A 446 9.33 -45.18 11.68
CA ILE A 446 9.69 -43.75 11.55
C ILE A 446 10.35 -43.20 12.82
N ASP A 447 11.50 -42.52 12.67
CA ASP A 447 12.24 -41.90 13.79
C ASP A 447 11.68 -40.51 14.20
N ALA A 448 11.20 -39.74 13.23
CA ALA A 448 10.71 -38.37 13.45
C ALA A 448 9.56 -38.01 12.50
N VAL A 449 8.60 -37.24 13.01
CA VAL A 449 7.46 -36.73 12.26
C VAL A 449 7.42 -35.21 12.37
N PHE A 450 7.20 -34.55 11.24
CA PHE A 450 7.11 -33.09 11.12
C PHE A 450 5.69 -32.69 10.72
N THR A 451 5.14 -31.66 11.36
CA THR A 451 3.78 -31.16 11.09
C THR A 451 3.70 -29.64 11.30
N PHE A 452 2.53 -29.06 11.05
CA PHE A 452 2.21 -27.68 11.43
C PHE A 452 2.01 -27.55 12.94
N ASP A 453 1.96 -26.33 13.46
CA ASP A 453 1.48 -26.05 14.82
C ASP A 453 -0.05 -25.93 14.88
N ASP A 454 -0.56 -25.62 16.07
CA ASP A 454 -1.99 -25.44 16.36
C ASP A 454 -2.65 -24.29 15.58
N TYR A 455 -1.87 -23.33 15.08
CA TYR A 455 -2.36 -22.26 14.20
C TYR A 455 -2.32 -22.60 12.71
N GLY A 456 -1.47 -23.53 12.28
CA GLY A 456 -1.44 -23.99 10.89
C GLY A 456 -0.84 -22.99 9.89
N VAL A 457 0.12 -22.15 10.33
CA VAL A 457 0.82 -21.10 9.56
C VAL A 457 -0.06 -19.92 9.12
N SER A 458 -1.20 -20.19 8.49
CA SER A 458 -2.16 -19.20 7.98
C SER A 458 -3.57 -19.36 8.55
N GLY A 459 -3.79 -20.30 9.48
CA GLY A 459 -5.13 -20.63 9.97
C GLY A 459 -5.93 -21.54 9.03
N HIS A 460 -5.27 -22.31 8.16
CA HIS A 460 -5.98 -23.23 7.26
C HIS A 460 -6.54 -24.43 8.04
N PRO A 461 -7.85 -24.76 7.95
CA PRO A 461 -8.48 -25.84 8.71
C PRO A 461 -7.76 -27.18 8.57
N ASN A 462 -7.36 -27.54 7.34
CA ASN A 462 -6.64 -28.81 7.09
C ASN A 462 -5.28 -28.88 7.79
N HIS A 463 -4.55 -27.77 7.91
CA HIS A 463 -3.26 -27.74 8.61
C HIS A 463 -3.45 -27.94 10.12
N ILE A 464 -4.48 -27.29 10.69
CA ILE A 464 -4.85 -27.41 12.10
C ILE A 464 -5.27 -28.85 12.40
N ALA A 465 -6.11 -29.45 11.56
CA ALA A 465 -6.55 -30.82 11.73
C ALA A 465 -5.39 -31.83 11.65
N VAL A 466 -4.44 -31.62 10.72
CA VAL A 466 -3.22 -32.43 10.61
C VAL A 466 -2.35 -32.27 11.85
N HIS A 467 -2.19 -31.06 12.41
CA HIS A 467 -1.48 -30.86 13.67
C HIS A 467 -2.06 -31.72 14.80
N HIS A 468 -3.37 -31.62 15.04
CA HIS A 468 -4.00 -32.36 16.14
C HIS A 468 -3.98 -33.88 15.91
N GLY A 469 -4.24 -34.34 14.68
CA GLY A 469 -4.19 -35.76 14.34
C GLY A 469 -2.79 -36.35 14.51
N VAL A 470 -1.75 -35.66 14.04
CA VAL A 470 -0.34 -36.08 14.22
C VAL A 470 0.06 -36.05 15.70
N ALA A 471 -0.31 -35.01 16.44
CA ALA A 471 -0.02 -34.92 17.86
C ALA A 471 -0.66 -36.09 18.64
N LYS A 472 -1.91 -36.45 18.32
CA LYS A 472 -2.59 -37.61 18.90
C LYS A 472 -1.86 -38.92 18.55
N ALA A 473 -1.44 -39.11 17.29
CA ALA A 473 -0.68 -40.28 16.87
C ALA A 473 0.67 -40.42 17.60
N VAL A 474 1.43 -39.32 17.74
CA VAL A 474 2.72 -39.31 18.44
C VAL A 474 2.54 -39.62 19.93
N ARG A 475 1.56 -39.00 20.60
CA ARG A 475 1.23 -39.28 22.02
C ARG A 475 0.82 -40.75 22.20
N GLU A 476 0.02 -41.30 21.29
CA GLU A 476 -0.42 -42.69 21.34
C GLU A 476 0.73 -43.68 21.08
N HIS A 477 1.61 -43.40 20.13
CA HIS A 477 2.80 -44.19 19.88
C HIS A 477 3.71 -44.20 21.12
N TYR A 478 3.93 -43.03 21.74
CA TYR A 478 4.74 -42.91 22.95
C TYR A 478 4.20 -43.77 24.11
N ARG A 479 2.87 -43.78 24.31
CA ARG A 479 2.21 -44.60 25.35
C ARG A 479 2.37 -46.10 25.13
N GLN A 480 2.49 -46.53 23.88
CA GLN A 480 2.58 -47.93 23.50
C GLN A 480 4.02 -48.43 23.31
N CYS A 481 5.03 -47.57 23.46
CA CYS A 481 6.43 -47.99 23.39
C CYS A 481 6.87 -48.68 24.68
N ASP A 482 7.27 -49.96 24.57
CA ASP A 482 7.99 -50.68 25.62
C ASP A 482 9.38 -50.08 25.89
N GLU A 483 9.91 -50.30 27.10
CA GLU A 483 11.18 -49.73 27.62
C GLU A 483 12.43 -49.94 26.72
N GLY A 484 12.36 -50.78 25.68
CA GLY A 484 13.45 -51.07 24.74
C GLY A 484 13.39 -50.41 23.37
N ARG A 485 12.28 -49.76 22.98
CA ARG A 485 12.11 -49.17 21.63
C ARG A 485 12.05 -47.64 21.70
N ARG A 486 12.85 -46.95 20.88
CA ARG A 486 12.90 -45.48 20.89
C ARG A 486 11.55 -44.92 20.41
N PRO A 487 10.91 -44.01 21.16
CA PRO A 487 9.67 -43.38 20.71
C PRO A 487 9.96 -42.43 19.55
N VAL A 488 8.98 -42.32 18.64
CA VAL A 488 9.01 -41.35 17.54
C VAL A 488 9.04 -39.92 18.08
N ARG A 489 9.86 -39.06 17.47
CA ARG A 489 9.94 -37.64 17.84
C ARG A 489 9.03 -36.79 16.96
N GLY A 490 8.07 -36.10 17.57
CA GLY A 490 7.19 -35.17 16.87
C GLY A 490 7.73 -33.74 16.89
N TRP A 491 7.69 -33.05 15.76
CA TRP A 491 8.07 -31.64 15.61
C TRP A 491 6.97 -30.85 14.90
N MET A 492 6.71 -29.63 15.37
CA MET A 492 5.73 -28.70 14.82
C MET A 492 6.39 -27.40 14.36
N LEU A 493 5.98 -26.89 13.20
CA LEU A 493 6.46 -25.63 12.63
C LEU A 493 5.83 -24.43 13.33
N GLU A 494 6.65 -23.56 13.95
CA GLU A 494 6.21 -22.37 14.66
C GLU A 494 5.59 -21.33 13.72
N SER A 495 4.31 -21.03 13.92
CA SER A 495 3.63 -19.90 13.31
C SER A 495 4.06 -18.58 13.95
N THR A 496 4.18 -17.54 13.12
CA THR A 496 4.56 -16.19 13.57
C THR A 496 3.55 -15.13 13.21
N ASN A 497 3.63 -14.01 13.93
CA ASN A 497 2.86 -12.81 13.61
C ASN A 497 3.16 -12.30 12.19
N ILE A 498 2.24 -11.48 11.68
CA ILE A 498 2.29 -11.01 10.28
C ILE A 498 3.59 -10.26 9.96
N LEU A 499 4.13 -9.47 10.89
CA LEU A 499 5.37 -8.73 10.66
C LEU A 499 6.54 -9.70 10.47
N ARG A 500 6.77 -10.58 11.43
CA ARG A 500 7.85 -11.57 11.39
C ARG A 500 7.72 -12.54 10.23
N LYS A 501 6.48 -12.84 9.81
CA LYS A 501 6.19 -13.65 8.63
C LYS A 501 6.76 -13.03 7.35
N TYR A 502 6.77 -11.70 7.21
CA TYR A 502 7.10 -11.00 5.96
C TYR A 502 8.40 -10.18 5.96
N ILE A 503 9.18 -10.19 7.04
CA ILE A 503 10.52 -9.55 7.05
C ILE A 503 11.62 -10.45 6.44
N GLY A 504 11.26 -11.64 5.95
CA GLY A 504 12.15 -12.54 5.20
C GLY A 504 13.42 -12.92 5.96
N LEU A 505 14.57 -12.75 5.30
CA LEU A 505 15.90 -13.03 5.87
C LEU A 505 16.21 -12.18 7.10
N LEU A 506 15.59 -10.99 7.25
CA LEU A 506 15.85 -10.11 8.39
C LEU A 506 15.30 -10.66 9.72
N ASP A 507 14.37 -11.63 9.71
CA ASP A 507 13.92 -12.31 10.95
C ASP A 507 15.06 -13.11 11.61
N ALA A 508 16.13 -13.44 10.87
CA ALA A 508 17.34 -14.04 11.44
C ALA A 508 18.04 -13.10 12.42
N LEU A 509 17.98 -11.77 12.19
CA LEU A 509 18.62 -10.77 13.05
C LEU A 509 17.82 -10.52 14.34
N VAL A 510 16.51 -10.78 14.30
CA VAL A 510 15.61 -10.65 15.45
C VAL A 510 15.72 -11.87 16.37
N HIS A 511 16.16 -13.02 15.85
CA HIS A 511 16.44 -14.22 16.62
C HIS A 511 17.86 -14.23 17.19
N PHE A 512 18.09 -13.42 18.23
CA PHE A 512 19.10 -13.79 19.22
C PHE A 512 18.49 -14.84 20.16
N PRO A 513 19.10 -16.03 20.33
CA PRO A 513 18.59 -17.03 21.26
C PRO A 513 18.58 -16.41 22.66
N SER A 514 17.39 -16.11 23.19
CA SER A 514 17.24 -15.81 24.60
C SER A 514 17.65 -17.07 25.37
N PRO A 515 18.69 -17.02 26.23
CA PRO A 515 19.20 -18.19 26.93
C PRO A 515 18.20 -18.80 27.93
N ASN A 516 17.03 -18.19 28.12
CA ASN A 516 16.11 -18.49 29.23
C ASN A 516 14.90 -19.36 28.86
N ASN A 517 14.74 -19.82 27.62
CA ASN A 517 13.63 -20.71 27.26
C ASN A 517 14.13 -22.15 27.07
N ALA A 518 13.98 -22.96 28.11
CA ALA A 518 14.39 -24.36 28.23
C ALA A 518 13.65 -25.36 27.30
N ALA A 519 12.94 -24.89 26.28
CA ALA A 519 12.32 -25.78 25.29
C ALA A 519 13.36 -26.13 24.22
N GLU A 520 13.53 -27.41 23.92
CA GLU A 520 14.29 -27.87 22.77
C GLU A 520 13.72 -27.19 21.50
N ARG A 521 14.53 -26.45 20.75
CA ARG A 521 14.10 -25.79 19.51
C ARG A 521 15.06 -26.18 18.40
N MET A 522 14.53 -26.64 17.28
CA MET A 522 15.33 -26.92 16.10
C MET A 522 15.20 -25.77 15.11
N PHE A 523 16.34 -25.16 14.78
CA PHE A 523 16.41 -24.09 13.80
C PHE A 523 16.95 -24.63 12.48
N VAL A 524 16.15 -24.52 11.43
CA VAL A 524 16.55 -24.88 10.07
C VAL A 524 16.73 -23.60 9.28
N PHE A 525 17.98 -23.28 8.99
CA PHE A 525 18.36 -22.15 8.15
C PHE A 525 18.76 -22.64 6.77
N LEU A 526 17.97 -22.28 5.75
CA LEU A 526 18.19 -22.70 4.37
C LEU A 526 18.09 -21.49 3.43
N VAL A 527 19.23 -20.87 3.11
CA VAL A 527 19.27 -19.72 2.19
C VAL A 527 19.34 -20.21 0.75
N ARG A 528 18.24 -20.77 0.27
CA ARG A 528 18.08 -21.23 -1.12
C ARG A 528 16.76 -20.74 -1.73
N PRO A 529 16.50 -19.41 -1.72
CA PRO A 529 15.22 -18.86 -2.20
C PRO A 529 14.93 -19.23 -3.65
N TRP A 530 15.97 -19.37 -4.46
CA TRP A 530 15.84 -19.77 -5.86
C TRP A 530 15.32 -21.19 -6.04
N TYR A 531 15.62 -22.11 -5.12
CA TYR A 531 15.05 -23.47 -5.17
C TYR A 531 13.54 -23.44 -4.87
N ASN A 532 13.13 -22.70 -3.84
CA ASN A 532 11.71 -22.53 -3.51
C ASN A 532 10.96 -21.78 -4.61
N TYR A 533 11.60 -20.78 -5.22
CA TYR A 533 11.05 -20.03 -6.35
C TYR A 533 10.84 -20.92 -7.56
N HIS A 534 11.85 -21.68 -7.98
CA HIS A 534 11.71 -22.60 -9.10
C HIS A 534 10.67 -23.69 -8.83
N ALA A 535 10.67 -24.28 -7.64
CA ALA A 535 9.67 -25.29 -7.27
C ALA A 535 8.24 -24.72 -7.35
N MET A 536 8.03 -23.50 -6.85
CA MET A 536 6.74 -22.81 -6.97
C MET A 536 6.43 -22.38 -8.41
N ALA A 537 7.44 -22.03 -9.21
CA ALA A 537 7.29 -21.66 -10.61
C ALA A 537 6.91 -22.83 -11.52
N LEU A 538 7.17 -24.08 -11.11
CA LEU A 538 6.59 -25.25 -11.78
C LEU A 538 5.05 -25.24 -11.70
N HIS A 539 4.49 -24.52 -10.71
CA HIS A 539 3.06 -24.32 -10.51
C HIS A 539 2.55 -23.00 -11.08
N GLN A 540 2.81 -22.74 -12.37
CA GLN A 540 2.51 -21.50 -13.08
C GLN A 540 1.11 -20.91 -12.80
N SER A 541 0.06 -21.74 -12.83
CA SER A 541 -1.33 -21.30 -12.58
C SER A 541 -1.59 -20.85 -11.14
N GLN A 542 -0.82 -21.38 -10.18
CA GLN A 542 -0.90 -21.09 -8.76
C GLN A 542 0.15 -20.05 -8.34
N PHE A 543 1.21 -19.81 -9.12
CA PHE A 543 2.28 -18.87 -8.78
C PHE A 543 1.98 -17.42 -9.20
N VAL A 544 0.77 -16.99 -8.86
CA VAL A 544 0.26 -15.63 -9.03
C VAL A 544 1.08 -14.61 -8.23
N TRP A 545 1.02 -13.35 -8.62
CA TRP A 545 1.93 -12.28 -8.15
C TRP A 545 2.11 -12.22 -6.62
N TYR A 546 1.05 -12.40 -5.83
CA TYR A 546 1.16 -12.34 -4.36
C TYR A 546 1.91 -13.53 -3.76
N ARG A 547 1.89 -14.71 -4.40
CA ARG A 547 2.69 -15.88 -3.98
C ARG A 547 4.16 -15.71 -4.36
N ARG A 548 4.46 -14.98 -5.44
CA ARG A 548 5.85 -14.57 -5.78
C ARG A 548 6.42 -13.69 -4.67
N LEU A 549 5.67 -12.68 -4.24
CA LEU A 549 6.02 -11.84 -3.10
C LEU A 549 6.15 -12.67 -1.82
N PHE A 550 5.23 -13.63 -1.58
CA PHE A 550 5.34 -14.53 -0.43
C PHE A 550 6.65 -15.33 -0.46
N VAL A 551 7.04 -15.95 -1.58
CA VAL A 551 8.31 -16.70 -1.64
C VAL A 551 9.51 -15.81 -1.33
N VAL A 552 9.52 -14.57 -1.81
CA VAL A 552 10.63 -13.61 -1.60
C VAL A 552 10.69 -13.10 -0.16
N PHE A 553 9.56 -12.72 0.42
CA PHE A 553 9.49 -12.02 1.71
C PHE A 553 9.12 -12.91 2.89
N SER A 554 8.66 -14.15 2.66
CA SER A 554 8.30 -15.07 3.73
C SER A 554 9.53 -15.51 4.50
N ARG A 555 9.47 -15.44 5.84
CA ARG A 555 10.52 -16.01 6.68
C ARG A 555 10.69 -17.51 6.44
N TYR A 556 9.61 -18.24 6.12
CA TYR A 556 9.63 -19.70 5.96
C TYR A 556 10.45 -20.16 4.75
N THR A 557 10.73 -19.26 3.79
CA THR A 557 11.68 -19.51 2.70
C THR A 557 13.12 -19.67 3.20
N PHE A 558 13.46 -19.01 4.32
CA PHE A 558 14.84 -18.88 4.80
C PHE A 558 15.07 -19.56 6.16
N ILE A 559 14.10 -19.44 7.07
CA ILE A 559 14.21 -19.79 8.48
C ILE A 559 12.93 -20.54 8.88
N ASN A 560 13.08 -21.81 9.25
CA ASN A 560 12.03 -22.61 9.84
C ASN A 560 12.40 -22.95 11.29
N THR A 561 11.51 -22.60 12.22
CA THR A 561 11.68 -22.88 13.64
C THR A 561 10.73 -24.02 14.01
N LEU A 562 11.30 -25.13 14.45
CA LEU A 562 10.57 -26.35 14.79
C LEU A 562 10.61 -26.56 16.31
N LEU A 563 9.45 -26.80 16.89
CA LEU A 563 9.23 -27.04 18.31
C LEU A 563 8.83 -28.52 18.53
N PRO A 564 9.22 -29.18 19.63
CA PRO A 564 8.79 -30.53 19.91
C PRO A 564 7.29 -30.56 20.24
N ILE A 565 6.60 -31.60 19.77
CA ILE A 565 5.21 -31.85 20.13
C ILE A 565 5.16 -32.28 21.61
N PRO A 566 4.36 -31.61 22.47
CA PRO A 566 4.24 -31.99 23.88
C PRO A 566 3.66 -33.40 24.05
N ILE A 567 4.35 -34.23 24.84
CA ILE A 567 3.96 -35.63 25.10
C ILE A 567 2.91 -35.73 26.22
N THR A 568 2.99 -34.84 27.20
CA THR A 568 1.98 -34.69 28.26
C THR A 568 0.97 -33.63 27.84
N ALA A 569 -0.33 -33.97 27.82
CA ALA A 569 -1.38 -32.99 27.59
C ALA A 569 -1.28 -31.91 28.68
N ASN A 570 -0.99 -30.67 28.28
CA ASN A 570 -1.18 -29.53 29.18
C ASN A 570 -2.67 -29.47 29.53
N GLU A 571 -3.00 -29.27 30.81
CA GLU A 571 -4.36 -29.22 31.36
C GLU A 571 -5.27 -28.13 30.76
N LYS A 572 -4.82 -27.40 29.72
CA LYS A 572 -5.57 -26.36 29.01
C LYS A 572 -6.50 -26.88 27.91
N GLU A 573 -6.32 -28.10 27.39
CA GLU A 573 -7.22 -28.69 26.36
C GLU A 573 -8.61 -29.12 26.90
N LYS A 574 -8.94 -28.85 28.18
CA LYS A 574 -10.26 -29.17 28.78
C LYS A 574 -11.34 -28.12 28.59
N HIS A 575 -11.01 -26.97 27.97
CA HIS A 575 -11.95 -25.87 27.78
C HIS A 575 -11.81 -25.25 26.39
N GLU A 576 -12.06 -26.03 25.34
CA GLU A 576 -12.49 -25.52 24.02
C GLU A 576 -13.56 -26.43 23.42
#